data_AF-A0A5N7ZRN7-F1
#
_entry.id   AF-A0A5N7ZRN7-F1
#
_cell.length_a   1.000
_cell.length_b   1.000
_cell.length_c   1.000
_cell.angle_alpha   90.00
_cell.angle_beta   90.00
_cell.angle_gamma   90.00
#
_symmetry.space_group_name_H-M   'P 1'
#
loop_
_entity.id
_entity.type
_entity.pdbx_description
1 polymer ?
#
loop_
_entity_poly.entity_id
_entity_poly.type
_entity_poly.pdbx_seq_one_letter_code
_entity_poly.pdbx_strand_id
1 'polypeptide(L)' 'MSIPDKAEQAPDPRADLPPWVLGVRELLARQGIPATEAQVRGAAKTLARLAPPLRRQEAPR' A
#
# COMPACT_ATOMS: atom_id res chain seq x y z
N MET A 1 -36.67 -4.08 22.99
CA MET A 1 -35.43 -3.36 23.35
C MET A 1 -34.32 -3.98 22.52
N SER A 2 -34.04 -3.41 21.34
CA SER A 2 -33.12 -4.00 20.35
C SER A 2 -31.70 -3.58 20.67
N ILE A 3 -30.83 -4.56 20.91
CA ILE A 3 -29.38 -4.36 21.01
C ILE A 3 -28.88 -4.15 19.57
N PRO A 4 -28.26 -3.01 19.22
CA PRO A 4 -27.54 -2.95 17.97
C PRO A 4 -26.23 -3.73 18.16
N ASP A 5 -26.13 -4.85 17.47
CA ASP A 5 -24.88 -5.57 17.25
C ASP A 5 -23.96 -4.64 16.46
N LYS A 6 -23.21 -3.81 17.20
CA LYS A 6 -22.14 -2.99 16.67
C LYS A 6 -21.01 -3.97 16.37
N ALA A 7 -21.13 -4.69 15.26
CA ALA A 7 -20.00 -5.29 14.58
C ALA A 7 -19.04 -4.13 14.29
N GLU A 8 -18.12 -3.94 15.22
CA GLU A 8 -17.02 -3.01 15.12
C GLU A 8 -16.31 -3.39 13.82
N GLN A 9 -16.56 -2.63 12.75
CA GLN A 9 -15.82 -2.73 11.51
C GLN A 9 -14.37 -2.48 11.91
N ALA A 10 -13.63 -3.57 12.12
CA ALA A 10 -12.20 -3.50 12.37
C ALA A 10 -11.63 -2.60 11.25
N PRO A 11 -10.91 -1.52 11.61
CA PRO A 11 -10.42 -0.57 10.62
C PRO A 11 -9.69 -1.35 9.54
N ASP A 12 -10.08 -1.18 8.28
CA ASP A 12 -9.47 -1.92 7.19
C ASP A 12 -7.96 -1.60 7.23
N PRO A 13 -7.07 -2.58 7.50
CA PRO A 13 -5.64 -2.33 7.60
C PRO A 13 -5.03 -1.81 6.28
N ARG A 14 -5.81 -1.84 5.20
CA ARG A 14 -5.47 -1.26 3.89
C ARG A 14 -5.78 0.24 3.81
N ALA A 15 -6.64 0.78 4.67
CA ALA A 15 -7.07 2.18 4.66
C ALA A 15 -5.93 3.15 5.05
N ASP A 16 -5.02 2.72 5.93
CA ASP A 16 -3.88 3.51 6.38
C ASP A 16 -2.60 3.32 5.52
N LEU A 17 -2.68 2.51 4.46
CA LEU A 17 -1.54 2.26 3.61
C LEU A 17 -1.41 3.32 2.51
N PRO A 18 -0.21 3.90 2.32
CA PRO A 18 0.03 4.77 1.17
C PRO A 18 -0.26 4.04 -0.15
N PRO A 19 -0.78 4.74 -1.18
CA PRO A 19 -1.20 4.11 -2.45
C PRO A 19 -0.10 3.27 -3.12
N TRP A 20 1.15 3.69 -3.00
CA TRP A 20 2.29 3.00 -3.57
C TRP A 20 2.65 1.69 -2.82
N VAL A 21 2.33 1.59 -1.53
CA VAL A 21 2.48 0.34 -0.75
C VAL A 21 1.44 -0.69 -1.18
N LEU A 22 0.22 -0.23 -1.53
CA LEU A 22 -0.81 -1.10 -2.12
C LEU A 22 -0.34 -1.71 -3.45
N GLY A 23 0.32 -0.90 -4.29
CA GLY A 23 0.89 -1.36 -5.56
C GLY A 23 1.96 -2.45 -5.38
N VAL A 24 2.82 -2.34 -4.36
CA VAL A 24 3.81 -3.39 -4.04
C VAL A 24 3.14 -4.69 -3.61
N ARG A 25 2.09 -4.60 -2.78
CA ARG A 25 1.33 -5.78 -2.34
C ARG A 25 0.68 -6.49 -3.53
N GLU A 26 0.05 -5.74 -4.43
CA GLU A 26 -0.59 -6.31 -5.62
C GLU A 26 0.43 -6.94 -6.57
N LEU A 27 1.60 -6.32 -6.75
CA LEU A 27 2.67 -6.89 -7.56
C LEU A 27 3.12 -8.25 -7.02
N LEU A 28 3.38 -8.34 -5.71
CA LEU A 28 3.79 -9.59 -5.07
C LEU A 28 2.70 -10.67 -5.18
N ALA A 29 1.44 -10.29 -4.99
CA ALA A 29 0.31 -11.20 -5.14
C ALA A 29 0.18 -11.74 -6.58
N ARG A 30 0.37 -10.89 -7.61
CA ARG A 30 0.34 -11.31 -9.03
C ARG A 30 1.47 -12.27 -9.38
N GLN A 31 2.60 -12.18 -8.69
CA GLN A 31 3.74 -13.10 -8.86
C GLN A 31 3.62 -14.35 -7.98
N GLY A 32 2.53 -14.48 -7.20
CA GLY A 32 2.35 -15.61 -6.27
C GLY A 32 3.36 -15.61 -5.12
N ILE A 33 3.95 -14.46 -4.79
CA ILE A 33 4.94 -14.33 -3.72
C ILE A 33 4.19 -14.01 -2.41
N PRO A 34 4.16 -14.95 -1.44
CA PRO A 34 3.59 -14.66 -0.14
C PRO A 34 4.48 -13.65 0.60
N ALA A 35 3.89 -12.55 1.06
CA ALA A 35 4.60 -11.52 1.81
C ALA A 35 3.77 -11.02 2.99
N THR A 36 4.42 -10.86 4.13
CA THR A 36 3.83 -10.22 5.31
C THR A 36 3.72 -8.71 5.11
N GLU A 37 2.88 -8.04 5.89
CA GLU A 37 2.73 -6.59 5.82
C GLU A 37 4.06 -5.85 6.07
N ALA A 38 4.88 -6.33 7.01
CA ALA A 38 6.20 -5.77 7.28
C ALA A 38 7.14 -5.89 6.07
N GLN A 39 7.10 -7.03 5.36
CA GLN A 39 7.87 -7.23 4.14
C GLN A 39 7.40 -6.31 3.01
N VAL A 40 6.08 -6.16 2.84
CA VAL A 40 5.51 -5.23 1.85
C VAL A 40 5.95 -3.79 2.15
N ARG A 41 5.81 -3.32 3.40
CA ARG A 41 6.23 -1.97 3.81
C ARG A 41 7.74 -1.76 3.62
N GLY A 42 8.56 -2.76 3.96
CA GLY A 42 10.01 -2.73 3.78
C GLY A 42 10.43 -2.65 2.32
N ALA A 43 9.87 -3.52 1.47
CA ALA A 43 10.12 -3.53 0.03
C ALA A 43 9.72 -2.18 -0.59
N ALA A 44 8.54 -1.69 -0.22
CA ALA A 44 8.08 -0.40 -0.65
C ALA A 44 9.09 0.70 -0.25
N LYS A 45 9.49 0.79 1.02
CA LYS A 45 10.45 1.81 1.50
C LYS A 45 11.76 1.77 0.72
N THR A 46 12.24 0.58 0.38
CA THR A 46 13.44 0.40 -0.45
C THR A 46 13.22 0.91 -1.88
N LEU A 47 12.09 0.57 -2.50
CA LEU A 47 11.75 1.06 -3.84
C LEU A 47 11.64 2.59 -3.87
N ALA A 48 11.06 3.21 -2.84
CA ALA A 48 10.98 4.67 -2.74
C ALA A 48 12.36 5.34 -2.66
N ARG A 49 13.36 4.67 -2.04
CA ARG A 49 14.75 5.17 -1.99
C ARG A 49 15.50 4.98 -3.30
N LEU A 50 15.21 3.90 -4.02
CA LEU A 50 15.87 3.57 -5.28
C LEU A 50 15.22 4.25 -6.48
N ALA A 51 13.95 4.64 -6.36
CA ALA A 51 13.24 5.34 -7.41
C ALA A 51 13.99 6.64 -7.77
N PRO A 52 14.33 6.85 -9.05
CA PRO A 52 14.90 8.12 -9.48
C PRO A 52 13.94 9.25 -9.07
N PRO A 53 14.45 10.45 -8.72
CA PRO A 53 13.58 11.59 -8.54
C PRO A 53 12.78 11.77 -9.83
N LEU A 54 11.45 11.78 -9.73
CA LEU A 54 10.56 12.04 -10.85
C LEU A 54 11.03 13.36 -11.47
N ARG A 55 11.65 13.29 -12.66
CA ARG A 55 11.90 14.49 -13.44
C ARG A 55 10.54 15.13 -13.64
N ARG A 56 10.31 16.30 -13.05
CA ARG A 56 9.18 17.13 -13.41
C ARG A 56 9.27 17.25 -14.92
N GLN A 57 8.31 16.69 -15.64
CA GLN A 57 8.14 17.00 -17.05
C GLN A 57 7.96 18.51 -17.06
N GLU A 58 9.01 19.24 -17.43
CA GLU A 58 8.89 20.65 -17.75
C GLU A 58 7.83 20.70 -18.84
N ALA A 59 6.67 21.27 -18.50
CA ALA A 59 5.61 21.50 -19.46
C ALA A 59 6.24 22.27 -20.64
N PRO A 60 6.07 21.80 -21.88
CA PRO A 60 6.52 22.57 -23.02
C PRO A 60 5.80 23.92 -22.96
N ARG A 61 6.59 25.01 -22.99
CA ARG A 61 6.10 26.38 -23.03
C ARG A 61 5.25 26.63 -24.26
#